data_AF-A0A0L0QKH0-F1
#
_entry.id   AF-A0A0L0QKH0-F1
#
_cell.length_a   1.000
_cell.length_b   1.000
_cell.length_c   1.000
_cell.angle_alpha   90.00
_cell.angle_beta   90.00
_cell.angle_gamma   90.00
#
_symmetry.space_group_name_H-M   'P 1'
#
loop_
_entity.id
_entity.type
_entity.pdbx_description
1 polymer ?
#
loop_
_entity_poly.entity_id
_entity_poly.type
_entity_poly.pdbx_seq_one_letter_code
_entity_poly.pdbx_strand_id
1 'polypeptide(L)'
;MGALQRSESFEKSYARMREVFRETTGVRFNIEYYHFDDDSEPVISIDAEAERLVLDYVPEHGLVISILTKESIISFSEKNYITNLSSDNSVVFASKHNDETHCIIQFI
;
A
#
# COMPACT_ATOMS: atom_id res chain seq x y z
N MET A 1 -9.73 -9.62 -14.86
CA MET A 1 -8.80 -8.67 -15.50
C MET A 1 -9.40 -7.28 -15.58
N GLY A 2 -8.99 -6.42 -14.66
CA GLY A 2 -9.44 -5.03 -14.49
C GLY A 2 -9.19 -4.70 -13.02
N ALA A 3 -8.48 -3.67 -12.61
CA ALA A 3 -8.08 -2.47 -13.30
C ALA A 3 -6.88 -1.83 -12.59
N LEU A 4 -5.74 -1.79 -13.26
CA LEU A 4 -4.81 -0.66 -13.13
C LEU A 4 -5.05 0.29 -14.33
N GLN A 5 -6.32 0.57 -14.64
CA GLN A 5 -6.67 1.40 -15.80
C GLN A 5 -6.23 2.86 -15.64
N ARG A 6 -5.95 3.32 -14.41
CA ARG A 6 -5.32 4.61 -14.11
C ARG A 6 -4.52 4.51 -12.82
N SER A 7 -3.23 4.76 -12.89
CA SER A 7 -2.40 5.00 -11.70
C SER A 7 -2.86 6.30 -11.03
N GLU A 8 -3.15 6.25 -9.74
CA GLU A 8 -3.39 7.43 -8.91
C GLU A 8 -2.05 7.99 -8.38
N SER A 9 -2.05 9.22 -7.88
CA SER A 9 -0.85 9.77 -7.23
C SER A 9 -0.68 9.19 -5.82
N PHE A 10 0.57 9.04 -5.38
CA PHE A 10 0.90 8.60 -4.02
C PHE A 10 0.25 9.49 -2.96
N GLU A 11 0.15 10.79 -3.20
CA GLU A 11 -0.51 11.74 -2.30
C GLU A 11 -1.99 11.40 -2.06
N LYS A 12 -2.72 10.98 -3.10
CA LYS A 12 -4.13 10.57 -2.96
C LYS A 12 -4.26 9.27 -2.18
N SER A 13 -3.39 8.30 -2.47
CA SER A 13 -3.34 7.04 -1.75
C SER A 13 -3.03 7.26 -0.26
N TYR A 14 -2.02 8.07 0.03
CA TYR A 14 -1.69 8.48 1.39
C TYR A 14 -2.83 9.24 2.06
N ALA A 15 -3.47 10.19 1.37
CA ALA A 15 -4.58 10.96 1.93
C ALA A 15 -5.73 10.04 2.37
N ARG A 16 -6.07 9.03 1.55
CA ARG A 16 -7.08 8.03 1.92
C ARG A 16 -6.63 7.18 3.11
N MET A 17 -5.39 6.69 3.10
CA MET A 17 -4.84 5.93 4.23
C MET A 17 -4.87 6.74 5.53
N ARG A 18 -4.53 8.03 5.46
CA ARG A 18 -4.51 8.94 6.60
C ARG A 18 -5.92 9.27 7.09
N GLU A 19 -6.90 9.37 6.21
CA GLU A 19 -8.31 9.55 6.57
C GLU A 19 -8.80 8.38 7.42
N VAL A 20 -8.62 7.14 6.92
CA VAL A 20 -8.97 5.92 7.67
C VAL A 20 -8.22 5.85 9.01
N PHE A 21 -6.93 6.16 9.01
CA PHE A 21 -6.11 6.21 10.23
C PHE A 21 -6.62 7.21 11.29
N ARG A 22 -7.30 8.29 10.86
CA ARG A 22 -7.87 9.28 11.79
C ARG A 22 -9.25 8.92 12.28
N GLU A 23 -10.03 8.22 11.47
CA GLU A 23 -11.42 7.85 11.78
C GLU A 23 -11.50 6.61 12.69
N THR A 24 -10.47 5.76 12.65
CA THR A 24 -10.45 4.49 13.37
C THR A 24 -9.33 4.46 14.40
N THR A 25 -9.66 4.11 15.64
CA THR A 25 -8.66 3.90 16.71
C THR A 25 -8.11 2.48 16.61
N GLY A 26 -6.78 2.34 16.54
CA GLY A 26 -6.13 1.03 16.45
C GLY A 26 -6.25 0.37 15.06
N VAL A 27 -6.05 1.14 13.99
CA VAL A 27 -6.16 0.62 12.61
C VAL A 27 -5.21 -0.54 12.39
N ARG A 28 -5.77 -1.65 11.93
CA ARG A 28 -5.01 -2.80 11.47
C ARG A 28 -4.90 -2.78 9.96
N PHE A 29 -3.69 -3.02 9.50
CA PHE A 29 -3.37 -3.15 8.09
C PHE A 29 -3.14 -4.62 7.82
N ASN A 30 -3.92 -5.18 6.89
CA ASN A 30 -3.56 -6.43 6.25
C ASN A 30 -2.87 -6.09 4.93
N ILE A 31 -1.60 -6.46 4.86
CA ILE A 31 -0.72 -6.22 3.71
C ILE A 31 -0.42 -7.55 3.07
N GLU A 32 -0.91 -7.72 1.84
CA GLU A 32 -0.86 -8.98 1.13
C GLU A 32 -0.06 -8.82 -0.16
N TYR A 33 0.93 -9.70 -0.36
CA TYR A 33 1.75 -9.73 -1.56
C TYR A 33 1.34 -10.92 -2.42
N TYR A 34 1.00 -10.64 -3.67
CA TYR A 34 0.54 -11.64 -4.64
C TYR A 34 1.49 -11.74 -5.82
N HIS A 35 1.56 -12.94 -6.40
CA HIS A 35 2.11 -13.13 -7.74
C HIS A 35 0.99 -13.01 -8.77
N PHE A 36 1.19 -12.25 -9.85
CA PHE A 36 0.16 -12.09 -10.90
C PHE A 36 -0.24 -13.40 -11.59
N ASP A 37 0.66 -14.39 -11.60
CA ASP A 37 0.39 -15.70 -12.19
C ASP A 37 -0.49 -16.60 -11.30
N ASP A 38 -0.60 -16.27 -10.01
CA ASP A 38 -1.43 -16.97 -9.03
C ASP A 38 -2.00 -16.01 -7.99
N ASP A 39 -3.11 -15.37 -8.35
CA ASP A 39 -3.86 -14.46 -7.47
C ASP A 39 -4.77 -15.24 -6.48
N SER A 40 -4.65 -16.57 -6.37
CA SER A 40 -5.57 -17.35 -5.53
C SER A 40 -5.25 -17.25 -4.04
N GLU A 41 -3.97 -17.09 -3.68
CA GLU A 41 -3.52 -16.92 -2.28
C GLU A 41 -2.32 -15.96 -2.19
N PRO A 42 -2.23 -15.14 -1.13
CA PRO A 42 -1.10 -14.27 -0.93
C PRO A 42 0.14 -15.08 -0.54
N VAL A 43 1.28 -14.73 -1.14
CA VAL A 43 2.60 -15.30 -0.81
C VAL A 43 3.06 -14.86 0.57
N ILE A 44 2.75 -13.61 0.91
CA ILE A 44 3.03 -13.01 2.22
C ILE A 44 1.78 -12.25 2.64
N SER A 45 1.31 -12.50 3.86
CA SER A 45 0.27 -11.70 4.52
C SER A 45 0.82 -11.19 5.85
N ILE A 46 0.68 -9.88 6.06
CA ILE A 46 1.11 -9.19 7.27
C ILE A 46 -0.12 -8.50 7.85
N ASP A 47 -0.60 -8.99 8.98
CA ASP A 47 -1.63 -8.32 9.78
C ASP A 47 -0.96 -7.62 10.96
N ALA A 48 -0.94 -6.29 10.93
CA ALA A 48 -0.31 -5.48 11.96
C ALA A 48 -1.11 -4.22 12.28
N GLU A 49 -1.12 -3.85 13.56
CA GLU A 49 -1.61 -2.54 14.01
C GLU A 49 -0.58 -1.47 13.63
N ALA A 50 -1.03 -0.44 12.92
CA ALA A 50 -0.17 0.69 12.61
C ALA A 50 -0.14 1.67 13.78
N GLU A 51 1.07 2.00 14.21
CA GLU A 51 1.31 3.05 15.18
C GLU A 51 1.34 4.43 14.50
N ARG A 52 1.83 4.47 13.26
CA ARG A 52 2.00 5.73 12.52
C ARG A 52 2.02 5.52 11.01
N LEU A 53 1.47 6.49 10.30
CA LEU A 53 1.58 6.62 8.85
C LEU A 53 2.35 7.89 8.49
N VAL A 54 3.37 7.78 7.64
CA VAL A 54 4.25 8.88 7.23
C VAL A 54 4.30 9.00 5.72
N LEU A 55 4.26 10.24 5.22
CA LEU A 55 4.56 10.59 3.83
C LEU A 55 5.78 11.50 3.83
N ASP A 56 6.84 11.07 3.16
CA ASP A 56 8.07 11.83 2.99
C ASP A 56 8.42 11.99 1.52
N TYR A 57 9.25 12.99 1.20
CA TYR A 57 9.86 13.14 -0.12
C TYR A 57 11.35 12.88 -0.04
N VAL A 58 11.83 11.93 -0.83
CA VAL A 58 13.24 11.56 -0.91
C VAL A 58 13.73 11.86 -2.34
N PRO A 59 14.74 12.73 -2.55
CA PRO A 59 15.12 13.21 -3.87
C PRO A 59 15.34 12.12 -4.93
N GLU A 60 15.91 10.98 -4.53
CA GLU A 60 16.20 9.86 -5.44
C GLU A 60 15.07 8.86 -5.61
N HIS A 61 14.00 8.97 -4.81
CA HIS A 61 12.91 7.98 -4.73
C HIS A 61 11.51 8.57 -4.91
N GLY A 62 11.39 9.90 -4.98
CA GLY A 62 10.11 10.60 -5.04
C GLY A 62 9.39 10.55 -3.70
N LEU A 63 8.06 10.50 -3.74
CA LEU A 63 7.26 10.32 -2.52
C LEU A 63 7.40 8.91 -1.95
N VAL A 64 7.47 8.80 -0.63
CA VAL A 64 7.57 7.55 0.11
C VAL A 64 6.47 7.51 1.17
N ILE A 65 5.63 6.48 1.10
CA ILE A 65 4.63 6.17 2.12
C ILE A 65 5.22 5.10 3.03
N SER A 66 5.24 5.34 4.33
CA SER A 66 5.69 4.38 5.34
C SER A 66 4.61 4.11 6.38
N ILE A 67 4.37 2.82 6.63
CA ILE A 67 3.52 2.31 7.70
C ILE A 67 4.44 1.79 8.79
N LEU A 68 4.40 2.43 9.96
CA LEU A 68 5.14 2.01 11.13
C LEU A 68 4.22 1.14 11.98
N THR A 69 4.70 -0.06 12.26
CA THR A 69 4.08 -1.00 13.19
C THR A 69 5.04 -1.21 14.35
N LYS A 70 4.56 -1.87 15.41
CA LYS A 70 5.40 -2.22 16.56
C LYS A 70 6.61 -3.10 16.20
N GLU A 71 6.46 -3.94 15.17
CA GLU A 71 7.43 -4.98 14.82
C GLU A 71 8.28 -4.63 13.60
N SER A 72 7.76 -3.78 12.70
CA SER A 72 8.41 -3.50 11.42
C SER A 72 7.98 -2.16 10.81
N ILE A 73 8.75 -1.71 9.82
CA ILE A 73 8.41 -0.57 8.97
C ILE A 73 8.22 -1.10 7.56
N ILE A 74 7.07 -0.79 6.97
CA ILE A 74 6.72 -1.18 5.61
C ILE A 74 6.61 0.09 4.77
N SER A 75 7.39 0.17 3.70
CA SER A 75 7.54 1.41 2.93
C SER A 75 7.43 1.18 1.44
N PHE A 76 6.74 2.12 0.78
CA PHE A 76 6.52 2.13 -0.67
C PHE A 76 6.97 3.46 -1.23
N SER A 77 7.83 3.44 -2.24
CA SER A 77 8.31 4.64 -2.92
C SER A 77 7.70 4.79 -4.32
N GLU A 78 7.37 6.01 -4.70
CA GLU A 78 6.87 6.39 -6.02
C GLU A 78 7.80 5.97 -7.15
N LYS A 79 9.12 5.94 -6.92
CA LYS A 79 10.08 5.40 -7.90
C LYS A 79 9.85 3.93 -8.25
N ASN A 80 9.42 3.12 -7.28
CA ASN A 80 9.36 1.67 -7.42
C ASN A 80 7.94 1.14 -7.58
N TYR A 81 6.93 1.90 -7.15
CA TYR A 81 5.55 1.44 -7.18
C TYR A 81 4.65 2.48 -7.85
N ILE A 82 3.55 2.00 -8.44
CA ILE A 82 2.36 2.80 -8.73
C ILE A 82 1.30 2.48 -7.68
N THR A 83 0.46 3.46 -7.36
CA THR A 83 -0.66 3.25 -6.46
C THR A 83 -2.00 3.35 -7.19
N ASN A 84 -2.98 2.62 -6.69
CA ASN A 84 -4.38 2.78 -7.06
C ASN A 84 -5.27 2.65 -5.83
N LEU A 85 -6.40 3.36 -5.85
CA LEU A 85 -7.44 3.22 -4.84
C LEU A 85 -8.46 2.20 -5.35
N SER A 86 -8.73 1.17 -4.56
CA SER A 86 -9.79 0.21 -4.86
C SER A 86 -11.12 0.66 -4.24
N SER A 87 -12.22 0.16 -4.79
CA SER A 87 -13.58 0.47 -4.32
C SER A 87 -13.91 -0.10 -2.95
N ASP A 88 -13.13 -1.05 -2.46
CA ASP A 88 -13.30 -1.75 -1.18
C ASP A 88 -12.46 -1.12 -0.04
N ASN A 89 -12.18 0.18 -0.15
CA ASN A 89 -11.27 0.91 0.74
C ASN A 89 -9.82 0.43 0.73
N SER A 90 -9.39 -0.50 -0.11
CA SER A 90 -7.98 -0.89 -0.16
C SER A 90 -7.12 0.04 -1.01
N VAL A 91 -5.81 0.07 -0.72
CA VAL A 91 -4.81 0.72 -1.57
C VAL A 91 -3.94 -0.36 -2.19
N VAL A 92 -3.85 -0.37 -3.50
CA VAL A 92 -3.01 -1.31 -4.25
C VAL A 92 -1.70 -0.63 -4.61
N PHE A 93 -0.59 -1.28 -4.33
CA PHE A 93 0.77 -0.91 -4.71
C PHE A 93 1.30 -1.94 -5.69
N ALA A 94 1.40 -1.58 -6.97
CA ALA A 94 1.98 -2.46 -7.98
C ALA A 94 3.42 -2.06 -8.28
N SER A 95 4.33 -3.02 -8.38
CA SER A 95 5.73 -2.76 -8.71
C SER A 95 5.85 -2.25 -10.15
N LYS A 96 6.74 -1.27 -10.37
CA LYS A 96 7.11 -0.77 -11.70
C LYS A 96 8.19 -1.60 -12.37
N HIS A 97 8.89 -2.44 -11.60
CA HIS A 97 10.06 -3.21 -12.06
C HIS A 97 9.76 -4.70 -12.17
N ASN A 98 8.64 -5.15 -11.60
CA ASN A 98 8.22 -6.53 -11.66
C ASN A 98 6.72 -6.59 -11.91
N ASP A 99 6.37 -6.90 -13.16
CA ASP A 99 4.99 -7.04 -13.62
C ASP A 99 4.30 -8.26 -13.00
N GLU A 100 5.05 -9.13 -12.30
CA GLU A 100 4.55 -10.34 -11.67
C GLU A 100 4.22 -10.18 -10.19
N THR A 101 4.42 -9.01 -9.57
CA THR A 101 4.17 -8.83 -8.12
C THR A 101 3.42 -7.55 -7.81
N HIS A 102 2.33 -7.67 -7.05
CA HIS A 102 1.62 -6.53 -6.49
C HIS A 102 1.33 -6.74 -5.00
N CYS A 103 1.16 -5.63 -4.29
CA CYS A 103 0.84 -5.58 -2.89
C CYS A 103 -0.52 -4.91 -2.72
N ILE A 104 -1.40 -5.49 -1.90
CA ILE A 104 -2.69 -4.92 -1.54
C ILE A 104 -2.62 -4.57 -0.06
N ILE A 105 -2.99 -3.34 0.28
CA ILE A 105 -3.12 -2.88 1.65
C ILE A 105 -4.59 -2.67 1.95
N GLN A 106 -5.15 -3.57 2.76
CA GLN A 106 -6.51 -3.51 3.26
C GLN A 106 -6.53 -2.94 4.68
N PHE A 107 -7.50 -2.08 4.95
CA PHE A 107 -7.76 -1.56 6.30
C PHE A 107 -8.84 -2.42 6.93
N ILE A 108 -8.56 -2.94 8.13
CA ILE A 108 -9.48 -3.78 8.91
C ILE A 108 -9.92 -3.06 10.17
#